data_AF-A0A7X9TSL3-F1
#
_entry.id   AF-A0A7X9TSL3-F1
#
_cell.length_a   1.000
_cell.length_b   1.000
_cell.length_c   1.000
_cell.angle_alpha   90.00
_cell.angle_beta   90.00
_cell.angle_gamma   90.00
#
_symmetry.space_group_name_H-M   'P 1'
#
loop_
_entity.id
_entity.type
_entity.pdbx_description
1 polymer ?
#
loop_
_entity_poly.entity_id
_entity_poly.type
_entity_poly.pdbx_seq_one_letter_code
_entity_poly.pdbx_strand_id
1 'polypeptide(L)'
;MGFIKTAGAFMAFFAMGSVASVHAESRVFTASIDEKGTITAQSPKWVKEVKLTAQPDYFSDYKVRFVPGAFKQAPRFCTVSVTDVSSNEHIFYGHAKLGGMPRLNYVNVLTLKVGDNKPAGDASMGFMLMCVE
;
A
#
# COMPACT_ATOMS: atom_id res chain seq x y z
N MET A 1 -55.70 -6.76 -31.37
CA MET A 1 -55.03 -7.40 -30.21
C MET A 1 -53.66 -8.03 -30.56
N GLY A 2 -52.87 -7.44 -31.47
CA GLY A 2 -51.57 -8.00 -31.89
C GLY A 2 -50.32 -7.24 -31.39
N PHE A 3 -50.46 -5.95 -31.04
CA PHE A 3 -49.33 -5.08 -30.71
C PHE A 3 -48.76 -5.23 -29.30
N ILE A 4 -49.53 -5.80 -28.37
CA ILE A 4 -49.10 -5.94 -26.96
C ILE A 4 -48.17 -7.15 -26.76
N LYS A 5 -48.28 -8.18 -27.63
CA LYS A 5 -47.46 -9.40 -27.51
C LYS A 5 -46.01 -9.20 -27.98
N THR A 6 -45.78 -8.32 -28.95
CA THR A 6 -44.44 -8.04 -29.47
C THR A 6 -43.63 -7.16 -28.51
N ALA A 7 -44.25 -6.21 -27.82
CA ALA A 7 -43.56 -5.34 -26.85
C ALA A 7 -43.03 -6.12 -25.63
N GLY A 8 -43.75 -7.14 -25.16
CA GLY A 8 -43.32 -7.97 -24.04
C GLY A 8 -42.11 -8.85 -24.34
N ALA A 9 -41.97 -9.31 -25.58
CA ALA A 9 -40.85 -10.16 -26.00
C ALA A 9 -39.52 -9.38 -26.06
N PHE A 10 -39.55 -8.10 -26.46
CA PHE A 10 -38.36 -7.26 -26.49
C PHE A 10 -37.87 -6.88 -25.08
N MET A 11 -38.77 -6.66 -24.12
CA MET A 11 -38.38 -6.39 -22.73
C MET A 11 -37.74 -7.59 -22.02
N ALA A 12 -38.16 -8.82 -22.34
CA ALA A 12 -37.56 -10.01 -21.76
C ALA A 12 -36.12 -10.26 -22.26
N PHE A 13 -35.81 -9.85 -23.50
CA PHE A 13 -34.47 -10.05 -24.07
C PHE A 13 -33.43 -9.04 -23.53
N PHE A 14 -33.86 -7.83 -23.15
CA PHE A 14 -32.98 -6.84 -22.51
C PHE A 14 -32.64 -7.16 -21.05
N ALA A 15 -33.48 -7.94 -20.36
CA ALA A 15 -33.25 -8.30 -18.95
C ALA A 15 -32.16 -9.37 -18.75
N MET A 16 -31.76 -10.09 -19.81
CA MET A 16 -30.73 -11.14 -19.73
C MET A 16 -29.30 -10.66 -20.02
N GLY A 17 -29.11 -9.39 -20.41
CA GLY A 17 -27.82 -8.89 -20.91
C GLY A 17 -26.92 -8.18 -19.90
N SER A 18 -27.37 -7.92 -18.66
CA SER A 18 -26.69 -6.97 -17.77
C SER A 18 -26.36 -7.53 -16.38
N VAL A 19 -25.76 -8.71 -16.33
CA VAL A 19 -24.96 -9.15 -15.19
C VAL A 19 -23.52 -9.43 -15.62
N ALA A 20 -22.94 -8.54 -16.43
CA ALA A 20 -21.49 -8.43 -16.46
C ALA A 20 -21.07 -7.88 -15.09
N SER A 21 -20.75 -8.77 -14.16
CA SER A 21 -20.05 -8.40 -12.94
C SER A 21 -18.77 -7.67 -13.37
N VAL A 22 -18.77 -6.34 -13.23
CA VAL A 22 -17.55 -5.53 -13.26
C VAL A 22 -16.76 -5.94 -12.02
N HIS A 23 -16.05 -7.06 -12.12
CA HIS A 23 -14.96 -7.38 -11.21
C HIS A 23 -13.87 -6.37 -11.51
N ALA A 24 -13.89 -5.25 -10.79
CA ALA A 24 -12.73 -4.38 -10.72
C ALA A 24 -11.62 -5.22 -10.09
N GLU A 25 -10.71 -5.75 -10.90
CA GLU A 25 -9.49 -6.40 -10.43
C GLU A 25 -8.80 -5.43 -9.47
N SER A 26 -8.75 -5.79 -8.18
CA SER A 26 -7.99 -4.98 -7.22
C SER A 26 -6.53 -5.04 -7.62
N ARG A 27 -5.98 -3.86 -7.96
CA ARG A 27 -4.58 -3.73 -8.34
C ARG A 27 -3.73 -3.76 -7.08
N VAL A 28 -2.72 -4.64 -7.08
CA VAL A 28 -1.73 -4.74 -6.01
C VAL A 28 -0.50 -3.95 -6.38
N PHE A 29 -0.01 -3.16 -5.44
CA PHE A 29 1.16 -2.32 -5.55
C PHE A 29 2.16 -2.76 -4.49
N THR A 30 3.40 -3.02 -4.89
CA THR A 30 4.48 -3.45 -4.00
C THR A 30 5.70 -2.56 -4.18
N ALA A 31 6.41 -2.28 -3.09
CA ALA A 31 7.68 -1.58 -3.12
C ALA A 31 8.58 -2.11 -2.00
N SER A 32 9.86 -2.30 -2.29
CA SER A 32 10.91 -2.53 -1.31
C SER A 32 11.72 -1.25 -1.16
N ILE A 33 11.88 -0.80 0.09
CA ILE A 33 12.57 0.42 0.47
C ILE A 33 13.70 0.02 1.42
N ASP A 34 14.92 0.52 1.21
CA ASP A 34 16.05 0.28 2.11
C ASP A 34 16.04 1.23 3.33
N GLU A 35 16.99 1.04 4.25
CA GLU A 35 17.09 1.82 5.48
C GLU A 35 17.29 3.32 5.24
N LYS A 36 17.83 3.71 4.07
CA LYS A 36 18.07 5.12 3.69
C LYS A 36 16.88 5.75 2.98
N GLY A 37 15.81 4.99 2.73
CA GLY A 37 14.67 5.44 1.95
C GLY A 37 14.85 5.29 0.44
N THR A 38 15.82 4.50 -0.03
CA THR A 38 15.98 4.20 -1.45
C THR A 38 14.99 3.13 -1.87
N ILE A 39 14.30 3.34 -2.99
CA ILE A 39 13.41 2.33 -3.58
C ILE A 39 14.30 1.31 -4.32
N THR A 40 14.41 0.10 -3.80
CA THR A 40 15.26 -0.96 -4.39
C THR A 40 14.50 -1.82 -5.40
N ALA A 41 13.20 -1.99 -5.21
CA ALA A 41 12.31 -2.66 -6.15
C ALA A 41 10.88 -2.15 -6.02
N GLN A 42 10.09 -2.19 -7.09
CA GLN A 42 8.66 -1.93 -7.02
C GLN A 42 7.92 -2.55 -8.21
N SER A 43 6.67 -2.95 -7.99
CA SER A 43 5.77 -3.41 -9.05
C SER A 43 4.33 -2.96 -8.75
N PRO A 44 3.66 -2.23 -9.66
CA PRO A 44 4.22 -1.54 -10.84
C PRO A 44 5.21 -0.42 -10.44
N LYS A 45 5.54 0.54 -11.32
CA LYS A 45 6.20 1.79 -10.90
C LYS A 45 5.14 2.76 -10.37
N TRP A 46 5.08 2.96 -9.05
CA TRP A 46 4.01 3.73 -8.38
C TRP A 46 4.50 4.63 -7.25
N VAL A 47 5.69 4.39 -6.70
CA VAL A 47 6.32 5.27 -5.71
C VAL A 47 7.17 6.31 -6.44
N LYS A 48 6.90 7.58 -6.16
CA LYS A 48 7.63 8.72 -6.72
C LYS A 48 8.91 9.01 -5.96
N GLU A 49 8.80 9.08 -4.64
CA GLU A 49 9.90 9.42 -3.73
C GLU A 49 9.58 8.94 -2.33
N VAL A 50 10.61 8.72 -1.53
CA VAL A 50 10.51 8.43 -0.11
C VAL A 50 11.33 9.47 0.63
N LYS A 51 10.70 10.16 1.59
CA LYS A 51 11.42 11.09 2.48
C LYS A 51 11.55 10.45 3.86
N LEU A 52 12.79 10.11 4.22
CA LEU A 52 13.16 9.65 5.55
C LEU A 52 13.33 10.84 6.51
N THR A 53 12.79 10.71 7.71
CA THR A 53 13.09 11.54 8.89
C THR A 53 13.42 10.60 10.04
N ALA A 54 14.73 10.38 10.26
CA ALA A 54 15.21 9.58 11.38
C ALA A 54 15.21 10.42 12.66
N GLN A 55 14.59 9.90 13.72
CA GLN A 55 14.65 10.50 15.05
C GLN A 55 15.50 9.61 15.94
N PRO A 56 16.63 10.11 16.47
CA PRO A 56 17.48 9.35 17.38
C PRO A 56 16.69 8.86 18.59
N ASP A 57 16.92 7.61 18.97
CA ASP A 57 16.31 6.94 20.12
C ASP A 57 14.78 6.85 20.07
N TYR A 58 14.20 6.99 18.88
CA TYR A 58 12.76 6.89 18.66
C TYR A 58 12.45 6.13 17.37
N PHE A 59 11.36 6.47 16.67
CA PHE A 59 11.04 5.88 15.37
C PHE A 59 11.66 6.69 14.22
N SER A 60 11.90 6.02 13.10
CA SER A 60 12.15 6.67 11.81
C SER A 60 10.86 6.75 11.00
N ASP A 61 10.54 7.92 10.45
CA ASP A 61 9.36 8.15 9.61
C ASP A 61 9.75 8.22 8.13
N TYR A 62 9.15 7.36 7.32
CA TYR A 62 9.28 7.30 5.88
C TYR A 62 7.99 7.78 5.24
N LYS A 63 8.00 8.99 4.70
CA LYS A 63 6.90 9.50 3.88
C LYS A 63 7.05 9.01 2.45
N VAL A 64 6.31 7.96 2.10
CA VAL A 64 6.29 7.35 0.76
C VAL A 64 5.26 8.09 -0.09
N ARG A 65 5.71 8.88 -1.06
CA ARG A 65 4.84 9.63 -1.97
C ARG A 65 4.59 8.85 -3.25
N PHE A 66 3.36 8.86 -3.72
CA PHE A 66 2.95 8.13 -4.91
C PHE A 66 3.13 8.96 -6.16
N VAL A 67 3.33 8.29 -7.29
CA VAL A 67 3.24 8.90 -8.62
C VAL A 67 1.81 9.44 -8.79
N PRO A 68 1.62 10.68 -9.29
CA PRO A 68 0.28 11.21 -9.56
C PRO A 68 -0.53 10.27 -10.44
N GLY A 69 -1.75 9.93 -10.01
CA GLY A 69 -2.63 9.00 -10.74
C GLY A 69 -2.31 7.51 -10.54
N ALA A 70 -1.33 7.15 -9.68
CA ALA A 70 -1.08 5.75 -9.31
C ALA A 70 -2.33 5.08 -8.72
N PHE A 71 -3.09 5.83 -7.91
CA PHE A 71 -4.39 5.43 -7.38
C PHE A 71 -5.46 6.44 -7.76
N LYS A 72 -6.66 5.95 -8.09
CA LYS A 72 -7.85 6.80 -8.36
C LYS A 72 -8.52 7.30 -7.07
N GLN A 73 -8.33 6.56 -5.98
CA GLN A 73 -8.84 6.83 -4.64
C GLN A 73 -7.75 6.48 -3.60
N ALA A 74 -7.91 6.88 -2.34
CA ALA A 74 -6.97 6.43 -1.31
C ALA A 74 -6.93 4.89 -1.27
N PRO A 75 -5.74 4.25 -1.18
CA PRO A 75 -5.64 2.80 -1.10
C PRO A 75 -6.51 2.28 0.04
N ARG A 76 -7.32 1.25 -0.24
CA ARG A 76 -8.24 0.69 0.77
C ARG A 76 -7.50 -0.03 1.88
N PHE A 77 -6.35 -0.58 1.54
CA PHE A 77 -5.50 -1.29 2.48
C PHE A 77 -4.04 -1.13 2.06
N CYS A 78 -3.19 -0.94 3.05
CA CYS A 78 -1.76 -1.11 2.91
C CYS A 78 -1.26 -1.94 4.09
N THR A 79 -0.14 -2.62 3.88
CA THR A 79 0.59 -3.34 4.91
C THR A 79 2.08 -3.17 4.70
N VAL A 80 2.84 -3.29 5.78
CA VAL A 80 4.28 -3.16 5.76
C VAL A 80 4.91 -4.26 6.60
N SER A 81 6.04 -4.77 6.14
CA SER A 81 6.88 -5.71 6.87
C SER A 81 8.32 -5.25 6.80
N VAL A 82 9.03 -5.32 7.93
CA VAL A 82 10.49 -5.18 7.93
C VAL A 82 11.09 -6.29 7.07
N THR A 83 12.12 -5.94 6.31
CA THR A 83 12.93 -6.88 5.52
C THR A 83 14.41 -6.77 5.87
N ASP A 84 14.77 -5.81 6.72
CA ASP A 84 16.13 -5.61 7.17
C ASP A 84 16.55 -6.64 8.22
N VAL A 85 17.54 -7.45 7.84
CA VAL A 85 18.15 -8.49 8.66
C VAL A 85 19.64 -8.26 8.84
N SER A 86 20.10 -7.01 8.70
CA SER A 86 21.52 -6.64 8.76
C SER A 86 22.17 -6.88 10.13
N SER A 87 21.38 -6.98 11.20
CA SER A 87 21.86 -7.26 12.56
C SER A 87 20.86 -8.08 13.38
N ASN A 88 21.34 -8.72 14.45
CA ASN A 88 20.47 -9.40 15.41
C ASN A 88 19.46 -8.42 16.04
N GLU A 89 19.85 -7.17 16.29
CA GLU A 89 18.92 -6.17 16.81
C GLU A 89 17.77 -5.91 15.84
N HIS A 90 18.05 -5.80 14.54
CA HIS A 90 17.02 -5.58 13.52
C HIS A 90 16.14 -6.82 13.36
N ILE A 91 16.70 -8.02 13.46
CA ILE A 91 15.96 -9.29 13.40
C ILE A 91 15.00 -9.44 14.59
N PHE A 92 15.46 -9.21 15.82
CA PHE A 92 14.67 -9.50 17.02
C PHE A 92 13.75 -8.37 17.44
N TYR A 93 14.15 -7.12 17.21
CA TYR A 93 13.45 -5.95 17.73
C TYR A 93 12.88 -5.05 16.63
N GLY A 94 13.24 -5.28 15.37
CA GLY A 94 12.83 -4.44 14.26
C GLY A 94 11.34 -4.58 13.94
N HIS A 95 10.65 -3.44 13.90
CA HIS A 95 9.27 -3.35 13.48
C HIS A 95 9.06 -2.24 12.46
N ALA A 96 8.08 -2.45 11.59
CA ALA A 96 7.54 -1.45 10.69
C ALA A 96 6.02 -1.40 10.86
N LYS A 97 5.46 -0.19 10.85
CA LYS A 97 4.02 0.06 10.98
C LYS A 97 3.62 1.15 10.02
N LEU A 98 2.35 1.16 9.63
CA LEU A 98 1.81 2.35 8.96
C LEU A 98 1.65 3.47 10.00
N GLY A 99 2.15 4.66 9.69
CA GLY A 99 2.00 5.85 10.53
C GLY A 99 0.60 6.47 10.49
N GLY A 100 -0.32 5.86 9.73
CA GLY A 100 -1.71 6.28 9.63
C GLY A 100 -2.41 5.66 8.42
N MET A 101 -3.66 6.06 8.21
CA MET A 101 -4.43 5.63 7.04
C MET A 101 -3.78 6.15 5.74
N PRO A 102 -3.65 5.31 4.69
CA PRO A 102 -3.13 5.75 3.40
C PRO A 102 -3.95 6.91 2.83
N ARG A 103 -3.27 7.87 2.21
CA ARG A 103 -3.92 8.95 1.45
C ARG A 103 -3.79 8.69 -0.03
N LEU A 104 -4.50 9.47 -0.84
CA LEU A 104 -4.47 9.37 -2.30
C LEU A 104 -3.05 9.49 -2.89
N ASN A 105 -2.18 10.28 -2.25
CA ASN A 105 -0.87 10.65 -2.79
C ASN A 105 0.32 10.26 -1.91
N TYR A 106 0.09 9.69 -0.73
CA TYR A 106 1.18 9.19 0.12
C TYR A 106 0.68 8.22 1.20
N VAL A 107 1.62 7.49 1.77
CA VAL A 107 1.48 6.79 3.05
C VAL A 107 2.74 7.03 3.89
N ASN A 108 2.58 7.08 5.22
CA ASN A 108 3.71 7.13 6.14
C ASN A 108 3.98 5.71 6.65
N VAL A 109 5.25 5.33 6.69
CA VAL A 109 5.73 4.10 7.33
C VAL A 109 6.66 4.49 8.46
N LEU A 110 6.42 3.95 9.64
CA LEU A 110 7.25 4.13 10.82
C LEU A 110 8.06 2.86 11.04
N THR A 111 9.37 2.98 11.26
CA THR A 111 10.21 1.88 11.71
C THR A 111 10.71 2.16 13.13
N LEU A 112 10.73 1.13 13.97
CA LEU A 112 11.06 1.24 15.39
C LEU A 112 11.69 -0.06 15.89
N LYS A 113 12.62 0.05 16.84
CA LYS A 113 13.13 -1.10 17.61
C LYS A 113 12.38 -1.21 18.93
N VAL A 114 11.75 -2.35 19.21
CA VAL A 114 10.97 -2.58 20.44
C VAL A 114 11.43 -3.85 21.13
N GLY A 115 11.60 -3.80 22.45
CA GLY A 115 11.91 -4.97 23.28
C GLY A 115 13.38 -5.09 23.69
N ASP A 116 14.26 -4.23 23.17
CA ASP A 116 15.62 -4.09 23.69
C ASP A 116 15.63 -3.20 24.94
N ASN A 117 16.60 -3.42 25.84
CA ASN A 117 16.75 -2.68 27.10
C ASN A 117 17.71 -1.48 26.99
N LYS A 118 18.00 -1.05 25.77
CA LYS A 118 18.90 0.05 25.43
C LYS A 118 18.15 1.15 24.65
N PRO A 119 18.72 2.35 24.54
CA PRO A 119 18.22 3.36 23.60
C PRO A 119 18.15 2.78 22.19
N ALA A 120 17.10 3.14 21.43
CA ALA A 120 16.91 2.60 20.09
C ALA A 120 18.02 3.02 19.12
N GLY A 121 18.76 4.10 19.38
CA GLY A 121 19.76 4.62 18.45
C GLY A 121 19.11 5.02 17.13
N ASP A 122 19.63 4.51 16.02
CA ASP A 122 18.98 4.63 14.71
C ASP A 122 17.99 3.46 14.52
N ALA A 123 16.71 3.80 14.33
CA ALA A 123 15.65 2.85 14.06
C ALA A 123 15.29 2.75 12.57
N SER A 124 16.09 3.36 11.69
CA SER A 124 15.93 3.28 10.23
C SER A 124 16.16 1.85 9.76
N MET A 125 15.21 1.30 9.03
CA MET A 125 15.22 -0.10 8.58
C MET A 125 14.63 -0.22 7.18
N GLY A 126 15.14 -1.17 6.42
CA GLY A 126 14.52 -1.59 5.17
C GLY A 126 13.20 -2.34 5.38
N PHE A 127 12.22 -2.10 4.51
CA PHE A 127 10.90 -2.70 4.57
C PHE A 127 10.29 -2.93 3.18
N MET A 128 9.32 -3.84 3.14
CA MET A 128 8.42 -4.03 2.01
C MET A 128 7.05 -3.44 2.32
N LEU A 129 6.57 -2.57 1.43
CA LEU A 129 5.24 -1.95 1.46
C LEU A 129 4.37 -2.57 0.37
N MET A 130 3.18 -3.02 0.75
CA MET A 130 2.14 -3.45 -0.17
C MET A 130 0.88 -2.60 0.02
N CYS A 131 0.27 -2.15 -1.06
CA CYS A 131 -0.99 -1.43 -1.06
C CYS A 131 -1.94 -2.01 -2.11
N VAL A 132 -3.25 -1.90 -1.87
CA VAL A 132 -4.30 -2.33 -2.80
C VAL A 132 -5.27 -1.20 -3.09
N GLU A 133 -5.70 -1.11 -4.35
CA GLU A 133 -6.72 -0.16 -4.83
C GLU A 133 -8.16 -0.68 -4.62
#